data_AF-A0A1V4TFB4-F1
#
_entry.id   AF-A0A1V4TFB4-F1
#
_cell.length_a   1.000
_cell.length_b   1.000
_cell.length_c   1.000
_cell.angle_alpha   90.00
_cell.angle_beta   90.00
_cell.angle_gamma   90.00
#
_symmetry.space_group_name_H-M   'P 1'
#
loop_
_entity.id
_entity.type
_entity.pdbx_description
1 polymer ?
#
loop_
_entity_poly.entity_id
_entity_poly.type
_entity_poly.pdbx_seq_one_letter_code
_entity_poly.pdbx_strand_id
1 'polypeptide(L)'
;MRPHLEVHLRERTLVLPCLADEERVHCTSLFGDWHSATVLCACGALVRLDQAAVHRRRMLGKPVECHHCRNRRVALEKEELDNEFYDREGE
;
A
#
# COMPACT_ATOMS: atom_id res chain seq x y z
N MET A 1 1.56 13.78 11.11
CA MET A 1 1.27 12.34 11.31
C MET A 1 1.81 11.57 10.11
N ARG A 2 2.69 10.58 10.32
CA ARG A 2 3.24 9.74 9.23
C ARG A 2 2.28 8.57 8.97
N PRO A 3 1.73 8.39 7.74
CA PRO A 3 0.81 7.31 7.46
C PRO A 3 1.62 6.03 7.23
N HIS A 4 1.80 5.24 8.27
CA HIS A 4 2.40 3.92 8.14
C HIS A 4 1.38 2.88 8.61
N LEU A 5 1.17 1.86 7.78
CA LEU A 5 0.42 0.67 8.17
C LEU A 5 1.37 -0.24 8.97
N GLU A 6 1.15 -0.36 10.28
CA GLU A 6 1.83 -1.35 11.12
C GLU A 6 1.30 -2.74 10.81
N VAL A 7 2.06 -3.52 10.04
CA VAL A 7 1.76 -4.94 9.81
C VAL A 7 2.67 -5.76 10.73
N HIS A 8 2.07 -6.34 11.78
CA HIS A 8 2.79 -7.15 12.77
C HIS A 8 3.19 -8.52 12.20
N LEU A 9 4.45 -8.90 12.39
CA LEU A 9 4.99 -10.19 11.99
C LEU A 9 4.80 -11.21 13.13
N ARG A 10 4.00 -12.25 12.91
CA ARG A 10 4.03 -13.46 13.74
C ARG A 10 4.54 -14.63 12.90
N GLU A 11 5.63 -15.25 13.37
CA GLU A 11 6.04 -16.61 12.98
C GLU A 11 6.21 -16.85 11.46
N ARG A 12 7.11 -16.07 10.84
CA ARG A 12 7.54 -16.24 9.42
C ARG A 12 6.42 -16.20 8.37
N THR A 13 5.21 -15.80 8.78
CA THR A 13 4.05 -15.64 7.91
C THR A 13 3.56 -14.20 8.07
N LEU A 14 3.37 -13.48 6.95
CA LEU A 14 2.93 -12.08 7.00
C LEU A 14 1.47 -12.05 7.49
N VAL A 15 1.27 -11.64 8.74
CA VAL A 15 -0.04 -11.46 9.35
C VAL A 15 -0.44 -9.99 9.16
N LEU A 16 -1.29 -9.71 8.16
CA LEU A 16 -1.94 -8.41 8.02
C LEU A 16 -2.75 -8.09 9.30
N PRO A 17 -2.71 -6.86 9.81
CA PRO A 17 -3.21 -6.48 11.13
C PRO A 17 -4.75 -6.37 11.14
N CYS A 18 -5.43 -7.50 10.93
CA CYS A 18 -6.86 -7.73 11.23
C CYS A 18 -7.16 -9.22 11.48
N LEU A 19 -6.13 -10.06 11.66
CA LEU A 19 -6.26 -11.53 11.67
C LEU A 19 -6.68 -12.08 13.04
N ALA A 20 -7.81 -11.61 13.54
CA ALA A 20 -8.66 -12.37 14.44
C ALA A 20 -9.97 -12.66 13.65
N ASP A 21 -9.99 -13.85 13.06
CA ASP A 21 -11.17 -14.57 12.55
C ASP A 21 -11.85 -14.25 11.20
N GLU A 22 -12.16 -13.02 10.76
CA GLU A 22 -13.35 -12.95 9.85
C GLU A 22 -13.21 -12.87 8.31
N GLU A 23 -12.09 -12.48 7.66
CA GLU A 23 -12.14 -12.35 6.16
C GLU A 23 -10.84 -12.66 5.42
N ARG A 24 -10.30 -13.88 5.56
CA ARG A 24 -9.34 -14.40 4.56
C ARG A 24 -10.11 -14.85 3.33
N VAL A 25 -10.24 -13.98 2.34
CA VAL A 25 -10.84 -14.36 1.06
C VAL A 25 -9.79 -15.08 0.21
N HIS A 26 -9.93 -16.41 0.11
CA HIS A 26 -9.26 -17.18 -0.94
C HIS A 26 -9.94 -16.87 -2.26
N CYS A 27 -9.18 -16.32 -3.21
CA CYS A 27 -9.68 -16.03 -4.53
C CYS A 27 -8.93 -16.89 -5.54
N THR A 28 -9.67 -17.67 -6.33
CA THR A 28 -9.14 -18.44 -7.46
C THR A 28 -9.12 -17.55 -8.71
N SER A 29 -7.98 -17.47 -9.41
CA SER A 29 -7.87 -16.83 -10.71
C SER A 29 -7.34 -17.80 -11.76
N LEU A 30 -7.45 -17.46 -13.05
CA LEU A 30 -6.81 -18.21 -14.15
C LEU A 30 -5.28 -18.35 -14.00
N PHE A 31 -4.67 -17.52 -13.15
CA PHE A 31 -3.22 -17.50 -12.88
C PHE A 31 -2.86 -18.16 -11.54
N GLY A 32 -3.80 -18.88 -10.93
CA GLY A 32 -3.64 -19.56 -9.64
C GLY A 32 -4.35 -18.85 -8.49
N ASP A 33 -4.14 -19.40 -7.30
CA ASP A 33 -4.73 -18.91 -6.06
C ASP A 33 -4.02 -17.65 -5.59
N TRP A 34 -4.80 -16.68 -5.10
CA TRP A 34 -4.26 -15.52 -4.43
C TRP A 34 -5.04 -15.20 -3.16
N HIS A 35 -4.29 -14.73 -2.16
CA HIS A 35 -4.80 -14.40 -0.83
C HIS A 35 -4.92 -12.90 -0.69
N SER A 36 -6.11 -12.43 -0.33
CA SER A 36 -6.36 -11.02 -0.11
C SER A 36 -6.98 -10.75 1.25
N ALA A 37 -6.74 -9.56 1.76
CA ALA A 37 -7.38 -9.05 2.97
C ALA A 37 -7.88 -7.63 2.73
N THR A 38 -9.08 -7.33 3.20
CA THR A 38 -9.57 -5.96 3.30
C THR A 38 -9.00 -5.35 4.58
N VAL A 39 -8.36 -4.19 4.46
CA VAL A 39 -7.76 -3.47 5.60
C VAL A 39 -8.21 -2.01 5.61
N LEU A 40 -8.35 -1.44 6.80
CA LEU A 40 -8.58 -0.01 6.96
C LEU A 40 -7.23 0.72 6.99
N CYS A 41 -7.01 1.61 6.02
CA CYS A 41 -5.84 2.48 6.02
C CYS A 41 -5.99 3.62 7.04
N ALA A 42 -4.87 4.13 7.57
CA ALA A 42 -4.85 5.30 8.45
C ALA A 42 -5.45 6.58 7.83
N CYS A 43 -5.58 6.66 6.49
CA CYS A 43 -6.30 7.75 5.83
C CYS A 43 -7.83 7.59 5.85
N GLY A 44 -8.35 6.51 6.44
CA GLY A 44 -9.79 6.18 6.48
C GLY A 44 -10.28 5.35 5.30
N ALA A 45 -9.45 5.07 4.29
CA ALA A 45 -9.86 4.25 3.15
C ALA A 45 -9.81 2.75 3.46
N LEU A 46 -10.89 2.03 3.18
CA LEU A 46 -10.90 0.58 3.11
C LEU A 46 -10.25 0.13 1.80
N VAL A 47 -9.25 -0.76 1.88
CA VAL A 47 -8.52 -1.25 0.72
C VAL A 47 -8.29 -2.74 0.78
N ARG A 48 -8.37 -3.40 -0.38
CA ARG A 48 -8.03 -4.81 -0.52
C ARG A 48 -6.55 -4.95 -0.87
N LEU A 49 -5.80 -5.66 -0.03
CA LEU A 49 -4.38 -5.93 -0.22
C LEU A 49 -4.17 -7.38 -0.64
N ASP A 50 -3.40 -7.57 -1.71
CA ASP A 50 -2.90 -8.88 -2.14
C ASP A 50 -1.63 -9.24 -1.36
N GLN A 51 -1.61 -10.42 -0.74
CA GLN A 51 -0.49 -10.90 0.05
C GLN A 51 0.81 -10.96 -0.77
N ALA A 52 0.73 -11.41 -2.02
CA ALA A 52 1.90 -11.53 -2.88
C ALA A 52 2.47 -10.15 -3.27
N ALA A 53 1.60 -9.17 -3.56
CA ALA A 53 1.99 -7.80 -3.83
C ALA A 53 2.63 -7.11 -2.61
N VAL A 54 2.06 -7.32 -1.42
CA VAL A 54 2.63 -6.82 -0.15
C VAL A 54 4.03 -7.42 0.07
N HIS A 55 4.17 -8.73 -0.11
CA HIS A 55 5.47 -9.41 0.02
C HIS A 55 6.49 -8.86 -0.98
N ARG A 56 6.13 -8.76 -2.27
CA ARG A 56 7.02 -8.21 -3.31
C ARG A 56 7.46 -6.78 -3.01
N ARG A 57 6.53 -5.91 -2.57
CA ARG A 57 6.87 -4.53 -2.21
C ARG A 57 7.90 -4.48 -1.08
N ARG A 58 7.70 -5.27 -0.02
CA ARG A 58 8.64 -5.37 1.09
C ARG A 58 10.02 -5.87 0.66
N MET A 59 10.07 -6.92 -0.15
CA MET A 59 11.33 -7.46 -0.70
C MET A 59 12.12 -6.42 -1.50
N LEU A 60 11.43 -5.50 -2.18
CA LEU A 60 12.04 -4.40 -2.93
C LEU A 60 12.34 -3.17 -2.07
N GLY A 61 12.13 -3.22 -0.75
CA GLY A 61 12.28 -2.07 0.14
C GLY A 61 11.25 -0.96 -0.13
N LYS A 62 10.16 -1.25 -0.84
CA LYS A 62 9.13 -0.28 -1.21
C LYS A 62 8.03 -0.23 -0.15
N PRO A 63 7.46 0.96 0.12
CA PRO A 63 6.37 1.09 1.08
C PRO A 63 5.08 0.42 0.57
N VAL A 64 4.34 -0.15 1.52
CA VAL A 64 2.99 -0.66 1.30
C VAL A 64 2.02 0.47 1.64
N GLU A 65 1.40 1.04 0.61
CA GLU A 65 0.52 2.20 0.72
C GLU A 65 -0.84 1.86 0.11
N CYS A 66 -1.91 2.42 0.68
CA CYS A 66 -3.20 2.41 0.01
C CYS A 66 -3.14 3.30 -1.25
N HIS A 67 -4.06 3.07 -2.20
CA HIS A 67 -4.09 3.85 -3.44
C HIS A 67 -4.26 5.35 -3.17
N HIS A 68 -5.05 5.75 -2.15
CA HIS A 68 -5.29 7.14 -1.82
C HIS A 68 -4.02 7.84 -1.29
N CYS A 69 -3.32 7.24 -0.32
CA CYS A 69 -2.06 7.77 0.21
C CYS A 69 -0.98 7.82 -0.87
N ARG A 70 -0.88 6.77 -1.70
CA ARG A 70 0.07 6.72 -2.81
C ARG A 70 -0.20 7.86 -3.80
N ASN A 71 -1.46 8.02 -4.23
CA ASN A 71 -1.82 9.05 -5.19
C ASN A 71 -1.56 10.45 -4.64
N ARG A 72 -1.87 10.68 -3.35
CA ARG A 72 -1.56 11.95 -2.69
C ARG A 72 -0.05 12.24 -2.67
N ARG A 73 0.78 11.25 -2.31
CA ARG A 73 2.24 11.43 -2.32
C ARG A 73 2.77 11.71 -3.72
N VAL A 74 2.33 10.93 -4.72
CA VAL A 74 2.74 11.12 -6.12
C VAL A 74 2.30 12.48 -6.66
N ALA A 75 1.11 12.96 -6.27
CA ALA A 75 0.63 14.29 -6.66
C ALA A 75 1.50 15.41 -6.06
N LEU A 76 1.87 15.29 -4.78
CA LEU A 76 2.79 16.24 -4.13
C LEU A 76 4.18 16.23 -4.77
N GLU A 77 4.75 15.05 -5.01
CA GLU A 77 6.03 14.90 -5.70
C GLU A 77 5.98 15.53 -7.11
N LYS A 78 4.86 15.38 -7.82
CA LYS A 78 4.66 15.99 -9.14
C LYS A 78 4.57 17.52 -9.04
N GLU A 79 3.81 18.05 -8.08
CA GLU A 79 3.70 19.49 -7.86
C GLU A 79 5.05 20.13 -7.53
N GLU A 80 5.86 19.47 -6.70
CA GLU A 80 7.24 19.91 -6.39
C GLU A 80 8.12 19.96 -7.64
N LEU A 81 8.07 18.93 -8.49
CA LEU A 81 8.83 18.88 -9.75
C LEU A 81 8.33 19.92 -10.77
N ASP A 82 7.02 20.10 -10.87
CA ASP A 82 6.41 21.08 -11.77
C ASP A 82 6.82 22.51 -11.32
N ASN A 83 6.81 22.80 -10.02
CA ASN A 83 7.26 24.09 -9.47
C ASN A 83 8.75 24.38 -9.76
N GLU A 84 9.64 23.39 -9.57
CA GLU A 84 11.07 23.55 -9.89
C GLU A 84 11.29 23.90 -11.38
N PHE A 85 10.46 23.36 -12.27
CA PHE A 85 10.54 23.62 -13.70
C PHE A 85 10.05 25.03 -14.05
N TYR A 86 8.90 25.46 -13.53
CA TYR A 86 8.34 26.78 -13.82
C TYR A 86 9.14 27.93 -13.22
N ASP A 87 9.75 27.74 -12.04
CA ASP A 87 10.64 28.75 -11.44
C ASP A 87 11.91 28.99 -12.28
N ARG A 88 12.30 28.03 -13.13
CA ARG A 88 13.49 28.12 -14.00
C ARG A 88 13.21 28.68 -15.39
N GLU A 89 11.96 28.62 -15.87
CA GLU A 89 11.55 29.21 -17.17
C GLU A 89 11.15 30.70 -17.06
N GLY A 90 11.10 31.24 -15.84
CA GLY A 90 10.77 32.65 -15.55
C GLY A 90 11.97 33.60 -15.42
N GLU A 91 13.21 33.10 -15.51
CA GLU A 91 14.46 33.89 -15.62
C GLU A 91 14.94 34.01 -17.07
#